data_AF-A0A520GTJ3-F1
#
_entry.id   AF-A0A520GTJ3-F1
#
_cell.length_a   1.000
_cell.length_b   1.000
_cell.length_c   1.000
_cell.angle_alpha   90.00
_cell.angle_beta   90.00
_cell.angle_gamma   90.00
#
_symmetry.space_group_name_H-M   'P 1'
#
loop_
_entity.id
_entity.type
_entity.pdbx_description
1 polymer ?
#
loop_
_entity_poly.entity_id
_entity_poly.type
_entity_poly.pdbx_seq_one_letter_code
_entity_poly.pdbx_strand_id
1 'polypeptide(L)' 'MPVAQESGGRNSPIINIGIERQDRAAIAEGLSRVLADTYTLYLTTHNFHWNVTGPHFNSLHA' A
#
# COMPACT_ATOMS: atom_id res chain seq x y z
N MET A 1 8.41 3.27 50.09
CA MET A 1 7.57 3.57 48.92
C MET A 1 7.97 2.61 47.79
N PRO A 2 7.09 1.75 47.27
CA PRO A 2 7.39 0.91 46.11
C PRO A 2 6.99 1.63 44.81
N VAL A 3 7.84 1.56 43.80
CA VAL A 3 7.68 2.18 42.48
C VAL A 3 6.77 1.34 41.58
N ALA A 4 6.11 2.03 40.65
CA ALA A 4 4.96 1.62 39.85
C ALA A 4 5.07 0.31 39.05
N GLN A 5 3.89 -0.28 38.86
CA GLN A 5 3.57 -1.51 38.16
C GLN A 5 3.70 -1.38 36.63
N GLU A 6 4.08 -2.48 35.99
CA GLU A 6 4.54 -2.63 34.62
C GLU A 6 3.55 -2.17 33.53
N SER A 7 4.15 -1.60 32.47
CA SER A 7 3.53 -1.09 31.25
C SER A 7 2.66 -2.14 30.55
N GLY A 8 1.35 -1.88 30.47
CA GLY A 8 0.38 -2.72 29.76
C GLY A 8 0.72 -2.88 28.28
N GLY A 9 1.14 -4.08 27.89
CA GLY A 9 1.23 -4.49 26.49
C GLY A 9 -0.16 -4.52 25.85
N ARG A 10 -0.33 -3.79 24.75
CA ARG A 10 -1.57 -3.85 23.94
C ARG A 10 -1.73 -5.27 23.40
N ASN A 11 -2.61 -6.05 24.01
CA ASN A 11 -2.99 -7.37 23.53
C ASN A 11 -3.90 -7.18 22.30
N SER A 12 -3.30 -7.04 21.11
CA SER A 12 -4.07 -7.01 19.86
C SER A 12 -4.81 -8.34 19.70
N PRO A 13 -6.13 -8.32 19.41
CA PRO A 13 -6.89 -9.55 19.26
C PRO A 13 -6.31 -10.39 18.12
N ILE A 14 -6.22 -11.71 18.33
CA ILE A 14 -5.80 -12.63 17.29
C ILE A 14 -6.90 -12.64 16.21
N ILE A 15 -6.59 -12.03 15.06
CA ILE A 15 -7.48 -11.98 13.90
C ILE A 15 -7.50 -13.36 13.24
N ASN A 16 -8.61 -14.09 13.43
CA ASN A 16 -8.90 -15.35 12.75
C ASN A 16 -10.01 -15.12 11.72
N ILE A 17 -9.65 -15.12 10.44
CA ILE A 17 -10.56 -14.91 9.30
C ILE A 17 -10.69 -16.17 8.44
N GLY A 18 -10.34 -17.35 8.97
CA GLY A 18 -10.40 -18.61 8.23
C GLY A 18 -9.31 -18.81 7.17
N ILE A 19 -8.22 -18.04 7.21
CA ILE A 19 -7.07 -18.16 6.31
C ILE A 19 -5.81 -18.45 7.14
N GLU A 20 -5.04 -19.45 6.72
CA GLU A 20 -3.79 -19.80 7.38
C GLU A 20 -2.78 -18.64 7.36
N ARG A 21 -1.87 -18.62 8.34
CA ARG A 21 -0.90 -17.54 8.50
C ARG A 21 0.02 -17.41 7.29
N GLN A 22 0.45 -18.54 6.72
CA GLN A 22 1.35 -18.57 5.56
C GLN A 22 0.66 -17.99 4.33
N ASP A 23 -0.56 -18.44 4.04
CA ASP A 23 -1.37 -17.92 2.94
C ASP A 23 -1.65 -16.42 3.10
N ARG A 24 -1.98 -15.97 4.32
CA ARG A 24 -2.16 -14.54 4.61
C ARG A 24 -0.91 -13.73 4.33
N ALA A 25 0.27 -14.25 4.63
CA ALA A 25 1.53 -13.56 4.36
C ALA A 25 1.79 -13.46 2.85
N ALA A 26 1.58 -14.54 2.11
CA ALA A 26 1.71 -14.56 0.65
C ALA A 26 0.70 -13.60 -0.03
N ILE A 27 -0.55 -13.58 0.44
CA ILE A 27 -1.57 -12.64 -0.04
C ILE A 27 -1.16 -11.20 0.26
N ALA A 28 -0.72 -10.90 1.48
CA ALA A 28 -0.29 -9.55 1.85
C ALA A 28 0.90 -9.07 1.01
N GLU A 29 1.85 -9.96 0.72
CA GLU A 29 2.98 -9.65 -0.16
C GLU A 29 2.52 -9.34 -1.59
N GLY A 30 1.66 -10.20 -2.16
CA GLY A 30 1.11 -10.00 -3.50
C GLY A 30 0.32 -8.69 -3.63
N LEU A 31 -0.53 -8.39 -2.65
CA LEU A 31 -1.29 -7.14 -2.60
C LEU A 31 -0.38 -5.92 -2.48
N SER A 32 0.69 -6.02 -1.68
CA SER A 32 1.66 -4.94 -1.52
C SER A 32 2.37 -4.61 -2.83
N ARG A 33 2.73 -5.64 -3.61
CA ARG A 33 3.35 -5.46 -4.94
C ARG A 33 2.40 -4.79 -5.92
N VAL A 34 1.18 -5.32 -6.08
CA VAL A 34 0.18 -4.74 -6.98
C VAL A 34 -0.16 -3.31 -6.59
N LEU A 35 -0.28 -3.01 -5.29
CA LEU A 35 -0.50 -1.64 -4.82
C LEU A 35 0.65 -0.71 -5.22
N ALA A 36 1.90 -1.14 -5.01
CA ALA A 36 3.07 -0.35 -5.39
C ALA A 36 3.15 -0.11 -6.90
N ASP A 37 2.90 -1.14 -7.70
CA ASP A 37 2.94 -1.07 -9.16
C ASP A 37 1.83 -0.17 -9.71
N THR A 38 0.60 -0.31 -9.21
CA THR A 38 -0.54 0.51 -9.64
C THR A 38 -0.37 1.98 -9.25
N TYR A 39 0.18 2.26 -8.07
CA TYR A 39 0.47 3.63 -7.64
C TYR A 39 1.58 4.26 -8.49
N THR A 40 2.63 3.49 -8.79
CA THR A 40 3.72 3.94 -9.68
C THR A 40 3.20 4.23 -11.08
N LEU A 41 2.37 3.32 -11.64
CA LEU A 41 1.75 3.51 -12.94
C LEU A 41 0.87 4.77 -12.94
N TYR A 42 0.02 4.94 -11.94
CA TYR A 42 -0.82 6.13 -11.80
C TYR A 42 0.02 7.41 -11.78
N LEU A 43 1.05 7.48 -10.94
CA LEU A 43 1.92 8.65 -10.90
C LEU A 43 2.65 8.90 -12.22
N THR A 44 3.06 7.84 -12.91
CA THR A 44 3.74 7.94 -14.21
C THR A 44 2.81 8.51 -15.28
N THR A 45 1.60 7.96 -15.41
CA THR A 45 0.63 8.43 -16.41
C THR A 45 0.15 9.84 -16.08
N HIS A 46 -0.02 10.17 -14.79
CA HIS A 46 -0.39 11.51 -14.36
C HIS A 46 0.72 12.53 -14.60
N ASN A 47 1.98 12.16 -14.36
CA ASN A 47 3.14 12.99 -14.70
C ASN A 47 3.20 13.27 -16.20
N PHE A 48 3.03 12.24 -17.03
CA PHE A 48 2.97 12.39 -18.48
C PHE A 48 1.81 13.29 -18.89
N HIS A 49 0.61 13.06 -18.36
CA HIS A 49 -0.58 13.85 -18.63
C HIS A 49 -0.33 15.34 -18.36
N TRP A 50 0.28 15.71 -17.22
CA TRP A 50 0.52 17.12 -16.92
C TRP A 50 1.73 17.76 -17.62
N ASN A 51 2.75 16.98 -17.99
CA ASN A 51 4.01 17.52 -18.51
C ASN A 51 4.23 17.27 -20.01
N VAL A 52 3.33 16.55 -20.69
CA VAL A 52 3.41 16.36 -22.14
C VAL A 52 3.29 17.70 -22.87
N THR A 53 4.16 17.93 -23.85
CA THR A 53 4.16 19.13 -24.71
C THR A 53 4.50 18.76 -26.15
N GLY A 54 4.31 19.68 -27.09
CA GLY A 54 4.67 19.51 -28.50
C GLY A 54 3.48 19.29 -29.45
N PRO A 55 3.74 19.02 -30.74
CA PRO A 55 2.72 18.99 -31.79
C PRO A 55 1.58 17.99 -31.57
N HIS A 56 1.83 16.94 -30.78
CA HIS A 56 0.85 15.89 -30.46
C HIS A 56 0.16 16.09 -29.10
N PHE A 57 0.28 17.26 -28.47
CA PHE A 57 -0.28 17.55 -27.14
C PHE A 57 -1.73 17.10 -27.01
N ASN A 58 -2.64 17.60 -27.85
CA ASN A 58 -4.07 17.29 -27.72
C ASN A 58 -4.40 15.79 -27.82
N SER A 59 -3.65 15.04 -28.65
CA SER A 59 -3.89 13.60 -28.84
C SER A 59 -3.29 12.75 -27.72
N LEU A 60 -2.21 13.22 -27.08
CA LEU A 60 -1.52 12.49 -26.01
C LEU A 60 -1.95 12.92 -24.61
N HIS A 61 -2.58 14.09 -24.48
CA HIS A 61 -3.01 14.66 -23.22
C HIS A 61 -4.41 14.20 -22.78
N ALA A 62 -5.33 13.92 -23.71
CA ALA A 62 -6.74 13.64 -23.40
C ALA A 62 -6.96 12.50 -22.39
#